data_AF-A0A951I2Z7-F1
#
_entry.id   AF-A0A951I2Z7-F1
#
_cell.length_a   1.000
_cell.length_b   1.000
_cell.length_c   1.000
_cell.angle_alpha   90.00
_cell.angle_beta   90.00
_cell.angle_gamma   90.00
#
_symmetry.space_group_name_H-M   'P 1'
#
loop_
_entity.id
_entity.type
_entity.pdbx_description
1 polymer ?
#
loop_
_entity_poly.entity_id
_entity_poly.type
_entity_poly.pdbx_seq_one_letter_code
_entity_poly.pdbx_strand_id
1 'polypeptide(L)' 'MQEDYRSAPISEQDRVMLDYVAQLTRDATRLSREDHERLRAVGFDDRGILQITLIASWFNYINRVADALGVGRD' A
#
# COMPACT_ATOMS: atom_id res chain seq x y z
N MET A 1 10.72 15.36 7.56
CA MET A 1 9.78 14.31 7.12
C MET A 1 9.01 14.88 5.95
N GLN A 2 9.07 14.27 4.77
CA GLN A 2 8.17 14.65 3.68
C GLN A 2 6.80 14.06 3.99
N GLU A 3 5.80 14.92 4.10
CA GLU A 3 4.44 14.54 4.50
C GLU A 3 3.62 13.90 3.36
N ASP A 4 4.10 13.98 2.11
CA ASP A 4 3.41 13.44 0.94
C ASP A 4 4.38 12.72 -0.02
N TYR A 5 4.21 11.41 -0.15
CA TYR A 5 5.00 10.56 -1.05
C TYR A 5 4.88 10.95 -2.53
N ARG A 6 3.86 11.73 -2.90
CA ARG A 6 3.67 12.24 -4.27
C ARG A 6 4.67 13.34 -4.64
N SER A 7 5.29 13.97 -3.65
CA SER A 7 6.30 15.03 -3.81
C SER A 7 7.73 14.55 -3.58
N ALA A 8 7.89 13.29 -3.15
CA ALA A 8 9.19 12.71 -2.89
C ALA A 8 9.91 12.36 -4.20
N PRO A 9 11.25 12.51 -4.28
CA PRO A 9 12.04 12.03 -5.41
C PRO A 9 12.14 10.50 -5.34
N ILE A 10 11.03 9.82 -5.60
CA ILE A 10 10.91 8.36 -5.63
C ILE A 10 10.87 7.85 -7.07
N SER A 11 11.31 6.61 -7.27
CA SER A 11 11.27 5.98 -8.59
C SER A 11 9.82 5.83 -9.07
N GLU A 12 9.62 5.71 -10.38
CA GLU A 12 8.29 5.42 -10.95
C GLU A 12 7.73 4.11 -10.39
N GLN A 13 8.60 3.12 -10.17
CA GLN A 13 8.26 1.85 -9.54
C GLN A 13 7.70 2.03 -8.13
N ASP A 14 8.37 2.82 -7.28
CA ASP A 14 7.91 3.09 -5.92
C ASP A 14 6.61 3.89 -5.91
N ARG A 15 6.44 4.85 -6.85
CA ARG A 15 5.21 5.63 -6.97
C ARG A 15 4.01 4.73 -7.27
N VAL A 16 4.12 3.83 -8.25
CA VAL A 16 3.04 2.91 -8.62
C VAL A 16 2.73 1.93 -7.48
N MET A 17 3.76 1.44 -6.78
CA MET A 17 3.57 0.63 -5.58
C MET A 17 2.80 1.38 -4.50
N LEU A 18 3.19 2.62 -4.19
CA LEU A 18 2.56 3.42 -3.15
C LEU A 18 1.12 3.82 -3.50
N ASP A 19 0.83 4.10 -4.78
CA ASP A 19 -0.53 4.36 -5.23
C ASP A 19 -1.44 3.13 -5.09
N TYR A 20 -0.93 1.94 -5.40
CA TYR A 20 -1.64 0.68 -5.16
C TYR A 20 -1.92 0.47 -3.66
N VAL A 21 -0.90 0.64 -2.81
CA VAL A 21 -1.05 0.52 -1.35
C VAL A 21 -2.04 1.55 -0.79
N ALA A 22 -1.99 2.79 -1.27
CA ALA A 22 -2.94 3.83 -0.87
C ALA A 22 -4.37 3.47 -1.27
N GLN A 23 -4.58 2.88 -2.45
CA GLN A 23 -5.89 2.40 -2.87
C GLN A 23 -6.36 1.21 -2.02
N LEU A 24 -5.49 0.23 -1.76
CA LEU A 24 -5.77 -0.93 -0.91
C LEU A 24 -6.24 -0.50 0.49
N THR A 25 -5.57 0.50 1.08
CA THR A 25 -5.90 1.01 2.42
C THR A 25 -7.21 1.81 2.45
N ARG A 26 -7.53 2.55 1.38
CA ARG A 26 -8.80 3.31 1.30
C ARG A 26 -9.98 2.40 1.00
N ASP A 27 -9.86 1.57 -0.04
CA ASP A 27 -10.89 0.66 -0.49
C ASP A 27 -10.29 -0.44 -1.38
N ALA A 28 -10.01 -1.58 -0.75
CA ALA A 28 -9.50 -2.78 -1.41
C ALA A 28 -10.48 -3.36 -2.45
N THR A 29 -11.79 -3.08 -2.34
CA THR A 29 -12.79 -3.64 -3.27
C THR A 29 -12.75 -3.01 -4.66
N ARG A 30 -12.11 -1.85 -4.77
CA ARG A 30 -11.93 -1.13 -6.04
C ARG A 30 -10.67 -1.56 -6.79
N LEU A 31 -9.84 -2.40 -6.18
CA LEU A 31 -8.67 -2.96 -6.85
C LEU A 31 -9.11 -3.97 -7.91
N SER A 32 -8.48 -3.87 -9.07
CA SER A 32 -8.82 -4.64 -10.25
C SER A 32 -7.59 -5.33 -10.83
N ARG A 33 -7.79 -6.13 -11.88
CA ARG A 33 -6.67 -6.71 -12.64
C ARG A 33 -5.75 -5.63 -13.23
N GLU A 34 -6.29 -4.48 -13.61
CA GLU A 34 -5.53 -3.37 -14.20
C GLU A 34 -4.48 -2.81 -13.23
N ASP A 35 -4.80 -2.73 -11.93
CA ASP A 35 -3.86 -2.28 -10.91
C ASP A 35 -2.65 -3.23 -10.78
N HIS A 36 -2.89 -4.53 -10.89
CA HIS A 36 -1.84 -5.54 -10.91
C HIS A 36 -1.00 -5.47 -12.20
N GLU A 37 -1.64 -5.19 -13.35
CA GLU A 37 -0.93 -4.98 -14.62
C GLU A 37 -0.02 -3.76 -14.58
N ARG A 38 -0.45 -2.67 -13.93
CA ARG A 38 0.38 -1.47 -13.71
C ARG A 38 1.60 -1.78 -12.83
N LEU A 39 1.45 -2.60 -11.79
CA LEU A 39 2.59 -3.06 -10.98
C LEU A 39 3.56 -3.93 -11.79
N ARG A 40 3.05 -4.81 -12.66
CA ARG A 40 3.90 -5.61 -13.55
C ARG A 40 4.64 -4.75 -14.57
N ALA A 41 4.00 -3.71 -15.10
CA ALA A 41 4.61 -2.80 -16.06
C ALA A 41 5.84 -2.07 -15.51
N VAL A 42 5.88 -1.82 -14.19
CA VAL A 42 7.03 -1.22 -13.51
C VAL A 42 8.02 -2.24 -12.94
N GLY A 43 7.87 -3.53 -13.28
CA GLY A 43 8.85 -4.57 -12.97
C GLY A 43 8.56 -5.41 -11.72
N PHE A 44 7.39 -5.31 -11.10
CA PHE A 44 7.00 -6.26 -10.04
C PHE A 44 6.54 -7.59 -10.63
N ASP A 45 7.00 -8.69 -10.06
CA ASP A 45 6.49 -10.02 -10.34
C ASP A 45 5.29 -10.35 -9.43
N ASP A 46 4.61 -11.46 -9.70
CA ASP A 46 3.43 -11.87 -8.92
C ASP A 46 3.74 -12.09 -7.44
N ARG A 47 4.98 -12.50 -7.11
CA ARG A 47 5.44 -12.64 -5.73
C ARG A 47 5.61 -11.28 -5.06
N GLY A 48 6.19 -10.31 -5.75
CA GLY A 48 6.33 -8.94 -5.26
C GLY A 48 4.96 -8.30 -5.01
N ILE A 49 4.03 -8.45 -5.94
CA ILE A 49 2.64 -7.95 -5.80
C ILE A 49 1.96 -8.58 -4.58
N LEU A 50 2.10 -9.90 -4.40
CA LEU A 50 1.58 -10.59 -3.23
C LEU A 50 2.21 -10.05 -1.94
N GLN A 51 3.53 -9.87 -1.89
CA GLN A 51 4.22 -9.33 -0.72
C GLN A 51 3.77 -7.92 -0.37
N ILE A 52 3.66 -7.02 -1.36
CA ILE A 52 3.16 -5.65 -1.19
C ILE A 52 1.75 -5.70 -0.55
N THR A 53 0.88 -6.53 -1.10
CA THR A 53 -0.51 -6.67 -0.62
C THR A 53 -0.57 -7.20 0.81
N LEU A 54 0.24 -8.20 1.14
CA LEU A 54 0.28 -8.80 2.49
C LEU A 54 0.80 -7.80 3.53
N ILE A 55 1.90 -7.10 3.22
CA ILE A 55 2.49 -6.11 4.13
C ILE A 55 1.51 -4.97 4.40
N ALA A 56 0.93 -4.40 3.34
CA ALA A 56 -0.04 -3.31 3.48
C ALA A 56 -1.30 -3.74 4.26
N SER A 57 -1.82 -4.94 3.99
CA SER A 57 -2.98 -5.48 4.72
C SER A 57 -2.68 -5.73 6.19
N TRP A 58 -1.48 -6.21 6.52
CA TRP A 58 -1.04 -6.42 7.90
C TRP A 58 -0.98 -5.12 8.70
N PHE A 59 -0.42 -4.05 8.13
CA PHE A 59 -0.43 -2.74 8.76
C PHE A 59 -1.85 -2.21 8.99
N ASN A 60 -2.74 -2.36 8.00
CA ASN A 60 -4.14 -1.97 8.16
C ASN A 60 -4.84 -2.75 9.29
N TYR A 61 -4.54 -4.04 9.42
CA TYR A 61 -5.06 -4.86 10.50
C TYR A 61 -4.54 -4.40 11.87
N ILE A 62 -3.22 -4.27 12.04
CA ILE A 62 -2.62 -3.85 13.32
C ILE A 62 -3.11 -2.46 13.73
N ASN A 63 -3.15 -1.50 12.80
CA ASN A 63 -3.61 -0.15 13.11
C ASN A 63 -5.05 -0.18 13.64
N ARG A 64 -5.94 -0.97 13.03
CA ARG A 64 -7.32 -1.14 13.50
C ARG A 64 -7.41 -1.82 14.86
N VAL A 65 -6.54 -2.80 15.14
CA VAL A 65 -6.48 -3.47 16.45
C VAL A 65 -5.98 -2.50 17.53
N ALA A 66 -4.91 -1.75 17.26
CA ALA A 66 -4.37 -0.76 18.17
C ALA A 66 -5.39 0.34 18.48
N ASP A 67 -6.06 0.87 17.44
CA ASP A 67 -7.11 1.88 17.57
C ASP A 67 -8.30 1.36 18.38
N ALA A 68 -8.73 0.12 18.15
CA ALA A 68 -9.85 -0.49 18.87
C ALA A 68 -9.54 -0.76 20.35
N LEU A 69 -8.28 -1.08 20.67
CA LEU A 69 -7.82 -1.36 22.04
C LEU A 69 -7.31 -0.12 22.77
N GLY A 70 -7.22 1.04 22.10
CA GLY A 70 -6.75 2.30 22.70
C GLY A 70 -5.26 2.32 23.03
N VAL A 71 -4.47 1.44 22.41
CA VAL A 71 -3.02 1.33 22.68
C VAL A 71 -2.35 2.60 22.14
N GLY A 72 -1.79 3.42 23.03
CA GLY A 72 -1.15 4.71 22.67
C GLY A 72 -1.97 5.96 23.01
N ARG A 73 -3.12 5.83 23.70
CA ARG A 73 -3.74 6.94 24.44
C ARG A 73 -3.25 6.94 25.90
N ASP A 74 -1.99 7.30 26.09
CA ASP A 74 -1.44 7.79 27.36
C ASP A 74 -0.61 9.05 27.07
#